data_AF-A0A820ZCT6-F1
#
_entry.id   AF-A0A820ZCT6-F1
#
_cell.length_a   1.000
_cell.length_b   1.000
_cell.length_c   1.000
_cell.angle_alpha   90.00
_cell.angle_beta   90.00
_cell.angle_gamma   90.00
#
_symmetry.space_group_name_H-M   'P 1'
#
loop_
_entity.id
_entity.type
_entity.pdbx_description
1 polymer ?
#
loop_
_entity_poly.entity_id
_entity_poly.type
_entity_poly.pdbx_seq_one_letter_code
_entity_poly.pdbx_strand_id
1 'polypeptide(L)'
;MEDIPVQFAEVHYVSIQKIGNVPVIKGDFQSVPSKVQAWLAQMIQLCTPRAVYICDGSEEEAEMVTNKLVERGTLTQLTKYENCYICWTDPRDVARVESKTFIVTDEKYASVPHSREGVKCVLGQWMSPDDMKKELDDRLPGCMGGRMLYVIPF
;
A
#
# COMPACT_ATOMS: atom_id res chain seq x y z
N MET A 1 -31.61 3.75 34.11
CA MET A 1 -30.18 3.66 33.75
C MET A 1 -30.18 2.72 32.55
N GLU A 2 -30.26 3.27 31.35
CA GLU A 2 -30.30 2.46 30.13
C GLU A 2 -28.95 1.78 29.94
N ASP A 3 -28.97 0.46 29.70
CA ASP A 3 -27.79 -0.31 29.34
C ASP A 3 -27.26 0.21 28.00
N ILE A 4 -26.25 1.07 28.05
CA ILE A 4 -25.52 1.49 26.86
C ILE A 4 -24.66 0.27 26.47
N PRO A 5 -24.92 -0.38 25.31
CA PRO A 5 -24.13 -1.51 24.90
C PRO A 5 -22.67 -1.08 24.73
N VAL A 6 -21.77 -1.71 25.50
CA VAL A 6 -20.34 -1.49 25.37
C VAL A 6 -19.88 -2.18 24.08
N GLN A 7 -19.57 -1.38 23.06
CA GLN A 7 -18.96 -1.89 21.85
C GLN A 7 -17.49 -2.20 22.14
N PHE A 8 -17.12 -3.48 22.12
CA PHE A 8 -15.73 -3.93 22.26
C PHE A 8 -15.24 -4.50 20.93
N ALA A 9 -13.95 -4.34 20.65
CA ALA A 9 -13.30 -4.92 19.48
C ALA A 9 -12.08 -5.72 19.95
N GLU A 10 -11.94 -6.94 19.46
CA GLU A 10 -10.73 -7.73 19.66
C GLU A 10 -9.63 -7.21 18.74
N VAL A 11 -8.50 -6.82 19.32
CA VAL A 11 -7.33 -6.34 18.59
C VAL A 11 -6.21 -7.34 18.74
N HIS A 12 -5.83 -7.97 17.63
CA HIS A 12 -4.66 -8.84 17.57
C HIS A 12 -3.41 -8.00 17.36
N TYR A 13 -2.27 -8.45 17.87
CA TYR A 13 -0.99 -7.76 17.70
C TYR A 13 0.00 -8.65 16.96
N VAL A 14 0.66 -8.09 15.96
CA VAL A 14 1.86 -8.67 15.37
C VAL A 14 3.06 -8.10 16.12
N SER A 15 3.79 -8.97 16.82
CA SER A 15 5.00 -8.57 17.55
C SER A 15 6.23 -8.74 16.66
N ILE A 16 6.94 -7.64 16.38
CA ILE A 16 8.19 -7.66 15.61
C ILE A 16 9.33 -7.24 16.53
N GLN A 17 10.38 -8.07 16.63
CA GLN A 17 11.48 -7.92 17.60
C GLN A 17 12.11 -6.52 17.67
N LYS A 18 12.11 -5.74 16.58
CA LYS A 18 12.71 -4.39 16.51
C LYS A 18 11.70 -3.23 16.52
N ILE A 19 10.42 -3.49 16.29
CA ILE A 19 9.37 -2.46 16.20
C ILE A 19 8.44 -2.49 17.42
N GLY A 20 8.29 -3.66 18.03
CA GLY A 20 7.29 -3.89 19.08
C GLY A 20 5.98 -4.39 18.50
N ASN A 21 4.88 -4.02 19.15
CA ASN A 21 3.55 -4.54 18.86
C ASN A 21 2.84 -3.64 17.84
N VAL A 22 2.46 -4.20 16.70
CA VAL A 22 1.66 -3.51 15.68
C VAL A 22 0.25 -4.10 15.70
N PRO A 23 -0.79 -3.30 16.01
CA PRO A 23 -2.15 -3.78 16.07
C PRO A 23 -2.70 -4.10 14.67
N VAL A 24 -3.43 -5.21 14.56
CA VAL A 24 -4.28 -5.56 13.44
C VAL A 24 -5.69 -5.08 13.77
N ILE A 25 -6.12 -4.01 13.10
CA ILE A 25 -7.37 -3.30 13.41
C ILE A 25 -8.58 -3.98 12.75
N LYS A 26 -8.35 -4.69 11.65
CA LYS A 26 -9.35 -5.52 10.99
C LYS A 26 -8.70 -6.74 10.34
N GLY A 27 -9.42 -7.85 10.39
CA GLY A 27 -9.03 -9.14 9.85
C GLY A 27 -8.11 -9.90 10.81
N ASP A 28 -7.76 -11.12 10.41
CA ASP A 28 -6.93 -12.00 11.22
C ASP A 28 -5.63 -12.35 10.49
N PHE A 29 -4.50 -11.99 11.11
CA PHE A 29 -3.17 -12.34 10.61
C PHE A 29 -2.95 -13.85 10.52
N GLN A 30 -3.56 -14.65 11.40
CA GLN A 30 -3.42 -16.11 11.37
C GLN A 30 -4.21 -16.74 10.22
N SER A 31 -5.30 -16.10 9.79
CA SER A 31 -6.14 -16.54 8.68
C SER A 31 -5.46 -16.44 7.31
N VAL A 32 -4.46 -15.57 7.12
CA VAL A 32 -3.79 -15.42 5.82
C VAL A 32 -2.73 -16.51 5.63
N PRO A 33 -2.44 -16.95 4.38
CA PRO A 33 -1.46 -18.00 4.12
C PRO A 33 -0.08 -17.68 4.69
N SER A 34 0.68 -18.69 5.11
CA SER A 34 2.00 -18.52 5.75
C SER A 34 3.00 -17.67 4.95
N LYS A 35 2.98 -17.77 3.61
CA LYS A 35 3.80 -16.91 2.74
C LYS A 35 3.39 -15.43 2.82
N VAL A 36 2.08 -15.16 2.94
CA VAL A 36 1.54 -13.81 3.13
C VAL A 36 1.88 -13.29 4.53
N GLN A 37 1.82 -14.13 5.56
CA GLN A 37 2.27 -13.77 6.91
C GLN A 37 3.73 -13.33 6.92
N ALA A 38 4.61 -14.10 6.27
CA ALA A 38 6.03 -13.78 6.17
C ALA A 38 6.28 -12.47 5.41
N TRP A 39 5.61 -12.27 4.27
CA TRP A 39 5.67 -11.03 3.51
C TRP A 39 5.15 -9.83 4.33
N LEU A 40 4.01 -9.99 5.01
CA LEU A 40 3.41 -8.94 5.81
C LEU A 40 4.31 -8.55 7.00
N ALA A 41 4.93 -9.53 7.67
CA ALA A 41 5.92 -9.27 8.71
C ALA A 41 7.12 -8.45 8.17
N GLN A 42 7.61 -8.77 6.97
CA GLN A 42 8.68 -7.99 6.33
C GLN A 42 8.24 -6.56 6.01
N MET A 43 7.02 -6.37 5.48
CA MET A 43 6.48 -5.05 5.16
C MET A 43 6.24 -4.21 6.42
N ILE A 44 5.73 -4.80 7.50
CA ILE A 44 5.58 -4.11 8.79
C ILE A 44 6.96 -3.69 9.31
N GLN A 45 7.96 -4.60 9.24
CA GLN A 45 9.32 -4.30 9.67
C GLN A 45 9.96 -3.16 8.85
N LEU A 46 9.72 -3.13 7.55
CA LEU A 46 10.32 -2.14 6.65
C LEU A 46 9.62 -0.79 6.74
N CYS A 47 8.30 -0.77 6.58
CA CYS A 47 7.53 0.46 6.43
C CYS A 47 7.11 1.10 7.76
N THR A 48 7.23 0.36 8.88
CA THR A 48 6.85 0.77 10.25
C THR A 48 5.47 1.43 10.36
N PRO A 49 4.38 0.76 9.91
CA PRO A 49 3.03 1.31 10.01
C PRO A 49 2.57 1.41 11.47
N ARG A 50 1.63 2.32 11.74
CA ARG A 50 0.96 2.42 13.06
C ARG A 50 0.05 1.22 13.33
N ALA A 51 -0.54 0.65 12.27
CA ALA A 51 -1.53 -0.41 12.36
C ALA A 51 -1.64 -1.15 11.02
N VAL A 52 -2.11 -2.39 11.07
CA VAL A 52 -2.45 -3.22 9.91
C VAL A 52 -3.96 -3.32 9.76
N TYR A 53 -4.43 -3.34 8.52
CA TYR A 53 -5.83 -3.52 8.17
C TYR A 53 -5.91 -4.50 7.00
N ILE A 54 -6.47 -5.69 7.23
CA ILE A 54 -6.62 -6.71 6.19
C ILE A 54 -8.01 -6.53 5.57
N CYS A 55 -8.02 -6.16 4.29
CA CYS A 55 -9.24 -5.91 3.53
C CYS A 55 -9.98 -7.22 3.24
N ASP A 56 -11.30 -7.21 3.41
CA ASP A 56 -12.20 -8.31 3.03
C ASP A 56 -13.00 -8.00 1.75
N GLY A 57 -12.97 -6.75 1.27
CA GLY A 57 -13.66 -6.34 0.05
C GLY A 57 -15.18 -6.22 0.20
N SER A 58 -15.72 -6.18 1.42
CA SER A 58 -17.16 -6.06 1.65
C SER A 58 -17.68 -4.66 1.28
N GLU A 59 -18.99 -4.56 1.05
CA GLU A 59 -19.64 -3.26 0.78
C GLU A 59 -19.53 -2.32 2.00
N GLU A 60 -19.67 -2.86 3.21
CA GLU A 60 -19.52 -2.08 4.46
C GLU A 60 -18.09 -1.54 4.62
N GLU A 61 -17.09 -2.31 4.20
CA GLU A 61 -15.70 -1.85 4.16
C GLU A 61 -15.51 -0.71 3.15
N ALA A 62 -16.05 -0.86 1.95
CA ALA A 62 -15.98 0.16 0.91
C ALA A 62 -16.65 1.46 1.37
N GLU A 63 -17.82 1.38 1.98
CA GLU A 63 -18.54 2.53 2.55
C GLU A 63 -17.73 3.19 3.68
N MET A 64 -17.20 2.39 4.61
CA MET A 64 -16.39 2.89 5.72
C MET A 64 -15.13 3.61 5.26
N VAL A 65 -14.39 3.05 4.28
CA VAL A 65 -13.19 3.70 3.71
C VAL A 65 -13.57 4.98 2.99
N THR A 66 -14.64 4.96 2.20
CA THR A 66 -15.12 6.12 1.44
C THR A 66 -15.52 7.26 2.37
N ASN A 67 -16.29 6.96 3.43
CA ASN A 67 -16.69 7.94 4.44
C ASN A 67 -15.48 8.57 5.14
N LYS A 68 -14.45 7.78 5.47
CA LYS A 68 -13.20 8.31 6.04
C LYS A 68 -12.44 9.23 5.07
N LEU A 69 -12.46 8.92 3.77
CA LEU A 69 -11.81 9.76 2.76
C LEU A 69 -12.58 11.08 2.55
N VAL A 70 -13.91 11.05 2.65
CA VAL A 70 -14.76 12.26 2.64
C VAL A 70 -14.51 13.10 3.90
N GLU A 71 -14.51 12.49 5.08
CA GLU A 71 -14.22 13.17 6.35
C GLU A 71 -12.86 13.87 6.33
N ARG A 72 -11.85 13.25 5.71
CA ARG A 72 -10.49 13.80 5.56
C ARG A 72 -10.35 14.81 4.43
N GLY A 73 -11.40 15.05 3.64
CA GLY A 73 -11.37 15.96 2.49
C GLY A 73 -10.57 15.44 1.30
N THR A 74 -10.21 14.15 1.27
CA THR A 74 -9.57 13.52 0.10
C THR A 74 -10.59 13.28 -1.01
N LEU A 75 -11.81 12.87 -0.63
CA LEU A 75 -12.95 12.74 -1.53
C LEU A 75 -13.99 13.81 -1.24
N THR A 76 -14.71 14.23 -2.27
CA THR A 76 -15.92 15.05 -2.13
C THR A 76 -17.08 14.31 -2.79
N GLN A 77 -18.18 14.12 -2.04
CA GLN A 77 -19.38 13.48 -2.58
C GLN A 77 -20.06 14.37 -3.62
N LEU A 78 -20.43 13.80 -4.76
CA LEU A 78 -21.14 14.49 -5.82
C LEU A 78 -22.65 14.36 -5.62
N THR A 79 -23.31 15.40 -5.11
CA THR A 79 -24.74 15.37 -4.74
C THR A 79 -25.72 15.19 -5.91
N LYS A 80 -25.24 15.36 -7.15
CA LYS A 80 -26.06 15.16 -8.37
C LYS A 80 -26.22 13.68 -8.74
N TYR A 81 -25.37 12.80 -8.23
CA TYR A 81 -25.29 11.40 -8.64
C TYR A 81 -25.25 10.48 -7.42
N GLU A 82 -25.70 9.24 -7.59
CA GLU A 82 -25.67 8.25 -6.52
C GLU A 82 -24.29 7.62 -6.42
N ASN A 83 -23.77 7.50 -5.20
CA ASN A 83 -22.49 6.85 -4.88
C ASN A 83 -21.30 7.32 -5.74
N CYS A 84 -21.26 8.63 -6.06
CA CYS A 84 -20.21 9.23 -6.88
C CYS A 84 -19.39 10.23 -6.07
N TYR A 85 -18.08 10.23 -6.30
CA TYR A 85 -17.11 11.07 -5.58
C TYR A 85 -16.12 11.67 -6.56
N ILE A 86 -15.58 12.83 -6.21
CA ILE A 86 -14.46 13.46 -6.90
C ILE A 86 -13.23 13.50 -5.99
N CYS A 87 -12.07 13.25 -6.58
CA CYS A 87 -10.76 13.36 -5.95
C CYS A 87 -9.91 14.31 -6.81
N TRP A 88 -9.25 15.28 -6.19
CA TRP A 88 -8.26 16.12 -6.86
C TRP A 88 -6.87 15.74 -6.39
N THR A 89 -6.03 15.28 -7.31
CA THR A 89 -4.64 14.92 -7.01
C THR A 89 -3.74 16.15 -7.00
N ASP A 90 -2.55 16.00 -6.43
CA ASP A 90 -1.48 16.99 -6.62
C ASP A 90 -1.16 17.10 -8.12
N PRO A 91 -1.00 18.30 -8.70
CA PRO A 91 -0.69 18.45 -10.13
C PRO A 91 0.60 17.76 -10.58
N ARG A 92 1.47 17.37 -9.64
CA ARG A 92 2.70 16.61 -9.89
C ARG A 92 2.45 15.10 -9.99
N ASP A 93 1.26 14.61 -9.63
CA ASP A 93 0.84 13.22 -9.60
C ASP A 93 -0.49 13.02 -10.35
N VAL A 94 -0.41 13.13 -11.68
CA VAL A 94 -1.58 13.12 -12.59
C VAL A 94 -1.51 12.06 -13.67
N ALA A 95 -0.36 11.41 -13.84
CA ALA A 95 -0.13 10.47 -14.92
C ALA A 95 0.98 9.48 -14.58
N ARG A 96 1.02 8.37 -15.32
CA ARG A 96 2.17 7.47 -15.29
C ARG A 96 3.44 8.23 -15.69
N VAL A 97 4.51 8.03 -14.94
CA VAL A 97 5.82 8.64 -15.22
C VAL A 97 6.74 7.56 -15.78
N GLU A 98 6.70 7.36 -17.10
CA GLU A 98 7.45 6.29 -17.78
C GLU A 98 8.95 6.34 -17.52
N SER A 99 9.51 7.52 -17.23
CA SER A 99 10.92 7.70 -16.85
C SER A 99 11.27 7.23 -15.44
N LYS A 100 10.27 6.82 -14.65
CA LYS A 100 10.38 6.25 -13.31
C LYS A 100 9.71 4.87 -13.21
N THR A 101 9.52 4.19 -14.34
CA THR A 101 8.88 2.86 -14.41
C THR A 101 9.87 1.86 -14.98
N PHE A 102 10.29 0.90 -14.15
CA PHE A 102 11.37 -0.02 -14.47
C PHE A 102 10.94 -1.48 -14.35
N ILE A 103 11.55 -2.34 -15.15
CA ILE A 103 11.58 -3.79 -14.95
C ILE A 103 12.97 -4.16 -14.45
N VAL A 104 13.02 -4.93 -13.36
CA VAL A 104 14.27 -5.36 -12.71
C VAL A 104 14.52 -6.82 -13.02
N THR A 105 15.62 -7.08 -13.73
CA THR A 105 16.11 -8.41 -14.09
C THR A 105 17.62 -8.44 -13.93
N ASP A 106 18.21 -9.60 -13.63
CA ASP A 106 19.68 -9.74 -13.53
C ASP A 106 20.35 -9.31 -14.84
N GLU A 107 19.84 -9.84 -15.96
CA GLU A 107 20.30 -9.50 -17.29
C GLU A 107 19.44 -8.38 -17.90
N LYS A 108 20.09 -7.29 -18.34
CA LYS A 108 19.41 -6.14 -18.97
C LYS A 108 18.52 -6.54 -20.14
N TYR A 109 19.04 -7.39 -21.02
CA TYR A 109 18.35 -7.71 -22.26
C TYR A 109 17.24 -8.75 -22.11
N ALA A 110 16.99 -9.25 -20.89
CA ALA A 110 15.82 -10.05 -20.58
C ALA A 110 14.52 -9.22 -20.51
N SER A 111 14.63 -7.91 -20.29
CA SER A 111 13.47 -7.00 -20.17
C SER A 111 13.39 -5.94 -21.25
N VAL A 112 14.51 -5.58 -21.89
CA VAL A 112 14.56 -4.59 -22.98
C VAL A 112 15.40 -5.09 -24.15
N PRO A 113 15.09 -4.73 -25.40
CA PRO A 113 15.89 -5.16 -26.56
C PRO A 113 17.21 -4.41 -26.67
N HIS A 114 18.16 -4.99 -27.41
CA HIS A 114 19.35 -4.29 -27.85
C HIS A 114 18.95 -3.05 -28.69
N SER A 115 19.48 -1.90 -28.30
CA SER A 115 19.33 -0.64 -29.04
C SER A 115 20.69 -0.25 -29.62
N ARG A 116 20.71 0.43 -30.76
CA ARG A 116 21.96 0.97 -31.33
C ARG A 116 22.58 1.98 -30.36
N GLU A 117 23.89 2.11 -30.39
CA GLU A 117 24.61 3.09 -29.57
C GLU A 117 24.06 4.52 -29.80
N GLY A 118 23.89 5.28 -28.72
CA GLY A 118 23.28 6.61 -28.74
C GLY A 118 21.76 6.64 -28.93
N VAL A 119 21.10 5.51 -29.21
CA VAL A 119 19.64 5.44 -29.34
C VAL A 119 19.03 5.03 -28.01
N LYS A 120 18.18 5.90 -27.45
CA LYS A 120 17.39 5.60 -26.26
C LYS A 120 16.37 4.50 -26.57
N CYS A 121 16.33 3.46 -25.74
CA CYS A 121 15.28 2.45 -25.83
C CYS A 121 13.92 3.07 -25.45
N VAL A 122 12.92 2.85 -26.30
CA VAL A 122 11.54 3.33 -26.10
C VAL A 122 10.56 2.21 -25.76
N LEU A 123 11.04 0.96 -25.72
CA LEU A 123 10.22 -0.23 -25.46
C LEU A 123 10.19 -0.64 -23.98
N GLY A 124 10.94 0.06 -23.13
CA GLY A 124 10.95 -0.15 -21.68
C GLY A 124 12.16 0.48 -21.00
N GLN A 125 12.15 0.45 -19.66
CA GLN A 125 13.31 0.81 -18.86
C GLN A 125 13.73 -0.38 -18.01
N TRP A 126 15.03 -0.62 -17.98
CA TRP A 126 15.64 -1.63 -17.12
C TRP A 126 16.44 -0.95 -16.01
N MET A 127 16.40 -1.53 -14.82
CA MET A 127 17.24 -1.18 -13.68
C MET A 127 17.89 -2.44 -13.12
N SER A 128 19.16 -2.36 -12.73
CA SER A 128 19.87 -3.49 -12.13
C SER A 128 19.27 -3.83 -10.75
N PRO A 129 19.34 -5.10 -10.29
CA PRO A 129 18.90 -5.47 -8.94
C PRO A 129 19.61 -4.66 -7.84
N ASP A 130 20.90 -4.38 -8.01
CA ASP A 130 21.70 -3.60 -7.05
C ASP A 130 21.25 -2.15 -6.97
N ASP A 131 20.97 -1.52 -8.11
CA ASP A 131 20.48 -0.14 -8.11
C ASP A 131 19.05 -0.06 -7.56
N MET A 132 18.17 -1.00 -7.92
CA MET A 132 16.82 -1.07 -7.34
C MET A 132 16.89 -1.24 -5.83
N LYS A 133 17.79 -2.09 -5.34
CA LYS A 133 17.99 -2.27 -3.89
C LYS A 133 18.36 -0.95 -3.21
N LYS A 134 19.27 -0.15 -3.77
CA LYS A 134 19.62 1.18 -3.23
C LYS A 134 18.40 2.10 -3.21
N GLU A 135 17.62 2.15 -4.29
CA GLU A 135 16.43 3.00 -4.37
C GLU A 135 15.36 2.61 -3.33
N LEU A 136 15.18 1.31 -3.08
CA LEU A 136 14.27 0.79 -2.07
C LEU A 136 14.75 1.08 -0.65
N ASP A 137 16.03 0.84 -0.38
CA ASP A 137 16.65 1.06 0.94
C ASP A 137 16.66 2.56 1.32
N ASP A 138 16.61 3.47 0.34
CA ASP A 138 16.50 4.93 0.56
C ASP A 138 15.06 5.41 0.84
N ARG A 139 14.04 4.69 0.34
CA ARG A 139 12.64 5.20 0.33
C ARG A 139 11.67 4.48 1.25
N LEU A 140 11.80 3.16 1.37
CA LEU A 140 10.82 2.35 2.09
C LEU A 140 10.99 2.35 3.61
N PRO A 141 12.20 2.41 4.20
CA PRO A 141 12.35 2.41 5.65
C PRO A 141 11.52 3.51 6.33
N GLY A 142 10.54 3.09 7.12
CA GLY A 142 9.67 3.98 7.89
C GLY A 142 8.66 4.81 7.10
N CYS A 143 8.44 4.51 5.81
CA CYS A 143 7.59 5.32 4.94
C CYS A 143 6.10 5.38 5.36
N MET A 144 5.66 4.46 6.23
CA MET A 144 4.30 4.40 6.77
C MET A 144 4.20 4.81 8.24
N GLY A 145 5.22 5.49 8.80
CA GLY A 145 5.14 6.04 10.16
C GLY A 145 3.84 6.83 10.40
N GLY A 146 3.04 6.39 11.38
CA GLY A 146 1.74 7.00 11.72
C GLY A 146 0.56 6.61 10.82
N ARG A 147 0.79 5.86 9.73
CA ARG A 147 -0.22 5.45 8.74
C ARG A 147 -0.68 4.00 8.95
N MET A 148 -1.81 3.66 8.35
CA MET A 148 -2.35 2.31 8.34
C MET A 148 -1.82 1.57 7.10
N LEU A 149 -1.29 0.36 7.30
CA LEU A 149 -0.93 -0.56 6.21
C LEU A 149 -2.18 -1.35 5.83
N TYR A 150 -2.74 -1.05 4.67
CA TYR A 150 -3.85 -1.82 4.09
C TYR A 150 -3.28 -3.02 3.32
N VAL A 151 -3.79 -4.22 3.61
CA VAL A 151 -3.46 -5.46 2.91
C VAL A 151 -4.64 -5.79 2.01
N ILE A 152 -4.42 -5.76 0.69
CA ILE A 152 -5.47 -5.91 -0.33
C ILE A 152 -5.21 -7.22 -1.10
N PRO A 153 -5.93 -8.31 -0.81
CA PRO A 153 -5.91 -9.52 -1.64
C PRO A 153 -6.69 -9.26 -2.94
N PHE A 154 -6.05 -9.42 -4.10
CA PHE A 154 -6.65 -9.19 -5.43
C PHE A 154 -6.21 -10.24 -6.45
#